data_AF-A0A6J7I1E1-F1
#
_entry.id   AF-A0A6J7I1E1-F1
#
_cell.length_a   1.000
_cell.length_b   1.000
_cell.length_c   1.000
_cell.angle_alpha   90.00
_cell.angle_beta   90.00
_cell.angle_gamma   90.00
#
_symmetry.space_group_name_H-M   'P 1'
#
loop_
_entity.id
_entity.type
_entity.pdbx_description
1 polymer ?
#
loop_
_entity_poly.entity_id
_entity_poly.type
_entity_poly.pdbx_seq_one_letter_code
_entity_poly.pdbx_strand_id
1 'polypeptide(L)'
;MKSAHDLLKSTLPHRETLIQEIVRVLEDSPAPLEANQMDSIVARNLEITEEQLSLIRSGVRSEFSYSMAWARTMAKSRGLIHQPSRRVWALQAETRSHSNLSVHDEKISK
;
A
#
# COMPACT_ATOMS: atom_id res chain seq x y z
N MET A 1 6.40 29.20 -2.53
CA MET A 1 4.97 28.79 -2.61
C MET A 1 4.93 27.35 -3.09
N LYS A 2 4.10 26.48 -2.51
CA LYS A 2 3.94 25.09 -2.97
C LYS A 2 3.06 25.08 -4.22
N SER A 3 3.42 24.31 -5.24
CA SER A 3 2.58 24.13 -6.43
C SER A 3 1.32 23.31 -6.09
N ALA A 4 0.25 23.43 -6.88
CA ALA A 4 -0.93 22.56 -6.75
C ALA A 4 -0.56 21.07 -6.81
N HIS A 5 0.46 20.72 -7.60
CA HIS A 5 1.05 19.38 -7.65
C HIS A 5 1.61 18.95 -6.28
N ASP A 6 2.39 19.81 -5.62
CA ASP A 6 2.98 19.51 -4.32
C ASP A 6 1.94 19.36 -3.22
N LEU A 7 0.86 20.14 -3.30
CA LEU A 7 -0.27 20.04 -2.36
C LEU A 7 -0.97 18.69 -2.51
N LEU A 8 -1.36 18.31 -3.73
CA LEU A 8 -1.97 17.00 -3.99
C LEU A 8 -1.04 15.85 -3.61
N LYS A 9 0.25 15.94 -3.94
CA LYS A 9 1.25 14.95 -3.54
C LYS A 9 1.32 14.75 -2.03
N SER A 10 1.22 15.83 -1.26
CA SER A 10 1.28 15.76 0.20
C SER A 10 0.07 15.09 0.85
N THR A 11 -1.03 14.92 0.10
CA THR A 11 -2.23 14.19 0.55
C THR A 11 -2.18 12.69 0.27
N LEU A 12 -1.19 12.20 -0.49
CA LEU A 12 -1.03 10.76 -0.71
C LEU A 12 -0.64 10.05 0.60
N PRO A 13 -1.11 8.81 0.81
CA PRO A 13 -0.76 8.04 1.99
C PRO A 13 0.75 7.88 2.17
N HIS A 14 1.19 7.89 3.42
CA HIS A 14 2.57 7.60 3.74
C HIS A 14 2.92 6.17 3.34
N ARG A 15 4.19 5.93 2.98
CA ARG A 15 4.66 4.60 2.55
C ARG A 15 4.35 3.48 3.54
N GLU A 16 4.42 3.77 4.84
CA GLU A 16 4.10 2.77 5.88
C GLU A 16 2.63 2.34 5.81
N THR A 17 1.71 3.29 5.59
CA THR A 17 0.29 3.00 5.37
C THR A 17 0.09 2.12 4.13
N LEU A 18 0.82 2.41 3.03
CA LEU A 18 0.77 1.57 1.83
C LEU A 18 1.28 0.14 2.11
N ILE A 19 2.34 -0.01 2.91
CA ILE A 19 2.88 -1.33 3.29
C ILE A 19 1.84 -2.11 4.11
N GLN A 20 1.25 -1.48 5.12
CA GLN A 20 0.21 -2.09 5.95
C GLN A 20 -0.98 -2.54 5.12
N GLU A 21 -1.44 -1.68 4.21
CA GLU A 21 -2.59 -2.01 3.35
C GLU A 21 -2.24 -3.09 2.31
N ILE A 22 -1.02 -3.12 1.76
CA ILE A 22 -0.55 -4.23 0.90
C ILE A 22 -0.62 -5.57 1.65
N VAL A 23 -0.15 -5.60 2.90
CA VAL A 23 -0.16 -6.82 3.71
C VAL A 23 -1.59 -7.25 3.96
N ARG A 24 -2.46 -6.34 4.42
CA ARG A 24 -3.88 -6.59 4.65
C ARG A 24 -4.57 -7.15 3.40
N VAL A 25 -4.36 -6.55 2.24
CA VAL A 25 -4.94 -7.01 0.96
C VAL A 25 -4.49 -8.43 0.61
N LEU A 26 -3.26 -8.81 0.95
CA LEU A 26 -2.74 -10.16 0.72
C LEU A 26 -3.18 -11.16 1.80
N GLU A 27 -3.43 -10.72 3.03
CA GLU A 27 -4.04 -11.53 4.10
C GLU A 27 -5.49 -11.89 3.77
N ASP A 28 -6.25 -10.93 3.24
CA ASP A 28 -7.65 -11.09 2.82
C ASP A 28 -7.79 -11.87 1.49
N SER A 29 -6.70 -12.04 0.73
CA SER A 29 -6.71 -12.73 -0.55
C SER A 29 -6.36 -14.22 -0.41
N PRO A 30 -7.19 -15.14 -0.93
CA PRO A 30 -6.87 -16.58 -0.90
C PRO A 30 -5.75 -16.98 -1.87
N ALA A 31 -5.34 -16.08 -2.78
CA ALA A 31 -4.36 -16.33 -3.82
C ALA A 31 -3.40 -15.15 -3.99
N PRO A 32 -2.19 -15.38 -4.57
CA PRO A 32 -1.29 -14.30 -4.97
C PRO A 32 -1.97 -13.31 -5.93
N LEU A 33 -1.61 -12.03 -5.81
CA LEU A 33 -2.18 -10.95 -6.60
C LEU A 33 -1.18 -10.37 -7.59
N GLU A 34 -1.65 -9.97 -8.76
CA GLU A 34 -0.87 -9.16 -9.68
C GLU A 34 -0.68 -7.74 -9.14
N ALA A 35 0.45 -7.13 -9.47
CA ALA A 35 0.80 -5.76 -9.14
C ALA A 35 -0.32 -4.77 -9.42
N ASN A 36 -0.90 -4.81 -10.61
CA ASN A 36 -1.94 -3.86 -11.02
C ASN A 36 -3.23 -4.07 -10.22
N GLN A 37 -3.62 -5.34 -10.03
CA GLN A 37 -4.80 -5.68 -9.24
C GLN A 37 -4.64 -5.23 -7.78
N MET A 38 -3.48 -5.48 -7.19
CA MET A 38 -3.16 -5.02 -5.84
C MET A 38 -3.15 -3.49 -5.74
N ASP A 39 -2.53 -2.80 -6.69
CA ASP A 39 -2.53 -1.32 -6.73
C ASP A 39 -3.96 -0.76 -6.82
N SER A 40 -4.85 -1.38 -7.60
CA SER A 40 -6.27 -0.98 -7.67
C SER A 40 -7.04 -1.23 -6.38
N ILE A 41 -6.82 -2.36 -5.71
CA ILE A 41 -7.48 -2.67 -4.43
C ILE A 41 -7.01 -1.70 -3.35
N VAL A 42 -5.70 -1.45 -3.24
CA VAL A 42 -5.13 -0.51 -2.26
C VAL A 42 -5.63 0.91 -2.53
N ALA A 43 -5.67 1.35 -3.78
CA ALA A 43 -6.21 2.66 -4.14
C ALA A 43 -7.66 2.82 -3.69
N ARG A 44 -8.49 1.79 -3.90
CA ARG A 44 -9.89 1.79 -3.47
C ARG A 44 -10.03 1.78 -1.94
N ASN A 45 -9.25 0.96 -1.24
CA ASN A 45 -9.34 0.83 0.21
C ASN A 45 -8.87 2.09 0.96
N LEU A 46 -7.92 2.83 0.38
CA LEU A 46 -7.41 4.09 0.92
C LEU A 46 -8.07 5.32 0.30
N GLU A 47 -9.16 5.14 -0.43
CA GLU A 47 -9.96 6.22 -1.04
C GLU A 47 -9.13 7.20 -1.89
N ILE A 48 -8.17 6.66 -2.65
CA ILE A 48 -7.31 7.46 -3.53
C ILE A 48 -8.13 7.93 -4.72
N THR A 49 -8.25 9.25 -4.83
CA THR A 49 -9.03 9.94 -5.88
C THR A 49 -8.39 9.80 -7.26
N GLU A 50 -9.19 9.96 -8.32
CA GLU A 50 -8.69 9.93 -9.70
C GLU A 50 -7.65 11.02 -9.95
N GLU A 51 -7.80 12.19 -9.34
CA GLU A 51 -6.85 13.30 -9.41
C GLU A 51 -5.49 12.92 -8.80
N GLN A 52 -5.51 12.22 -7.65
CA GLN A 52 -4.30 11.70 -7.01
C GLN A 52 -3.65 10.56 -7.82
N LEU A 53 -4.46 9.66 -8.39
CA LEU A 53 -3.96 8.57 -9.25
C LEU A 53 -3.35 9.11 -10.55
N SER A 54 -3.87 10.23 -11.06
CA SER A 54 -3.42 10.89 -12.28
C SER A 54 -2.22 11.82 -12.06
N LEU A 55 -1.74 11.97 -10.82
CA LEU A 55 -0.62 12.84 -10.49
C LEU A 55 0.70 12.29 -11.05
N ILE A 56 1.10 12.75 -12.24
CA ILE A 56 2.31 12.28 -12.93
C ILE A 56 3.57 12.68 -12.16
N ARG A 57 4.48 11.70 -11.99
CA ARG A 57 5.83 11.90 -11.47
C ARG A 57 6.86 12.03 -12.60
N SER A 58 6.86 11.07 -13.52
CA SER A 58 7.80 11.03 -14.66
C SER A 58 7.29 10.08 -15.73
N GLY A 59 7.32 10.52 -17.00
CA GLY A 59 6.82 9.75 -18.14
C GLY A 59 5.35 9.33 -17.93
N VAL A 60 5.10 8.01 -17.92
CA VAL A 60 3.77 7.42 -17.73
C VAL A 60 3.49 7.00 -16.28
N ARG A 61 4.40 7.25 -15.34
CA ARG A 61 4.24 6.82 -13.93
C ARG A 61 3.69 7.97 -13.07
N SER A 62 2.64 7.66 -12.33
CA SER A 62 2.11 8.54 -11.28
C SER A 62 2.92 8.45 -9.97
N GLU A 63 2.75 9.44 -9.09
CA GLU A 63 3.31 9.43 -7.74
C GLU A 63 2.77 8.25 -6.92
N PHE A 64 1.51 7.86 -7.10
CA PHE A 64 0.91 6.69 -6.45
C PHE A 64 1.57 5.39 -6.92
N SER A 65 1.66 5.16 -8.23
CA SER A 65 2.29 3.94 -8.79
C SER A 65 3.77 3.82 -8.39
N TYR A 66 4.49 4.94 -8.33
CA TYR A 66 5.86 4.97 -7.83
C TYR A 66 5.95 4.59 -6.34
N SER A 67 5.05 5.13 -5.53
CA SER A 67 4.97 4.85 -4.09
C SER A 67 4.62 3.38 -3.83
N MET A 68 3.68 2.81 -4.58
CA MET A 68 3.31 1.39 -4.49
C MET A 68 4.48 0.45 -4.83
N ALA A 69 5.29 0.79 -5.85
CA ALA A 69 6.47 0.00 -6.20
C ALA A 69 7.51 -0.01 -5.07
N TRP A 70 7.71 1.14 -4.40
CA TRP A 70 8.59 1.22 -3.24
C TRP A 70 8.01 0.50 -2.02
N ALA A 71 6.72 0.66 -1.74
CA ALA A 71 6.05 0.00 -0.64
C ALA A 71 6.21 -1.53 -0.76
N ARG A 72 5.97 -2.12 -1.93
CA ARG A 72 6.23 -3.55 -2.20
C ARG A 72 7.69 -3.95 -1.99
N THR A 73 8.62 -3.14 -2.47
CA THR A 73 10.06 -3.41 -2.33
C THR A 73 10.46 -3.46 -0.85
N MET A 74 9.96 -2.51 -0.06
CA MET A 74 10.19 -2.46 1.39
C MET A 74 9.48 -3.59 2.14
N ALA A 75 8.22 -3.89 1.81
CA ALA A 75 7.49 -5.01 2.40
C ALA A 75 8.21 -6.33 2.15
N LYS A 76 8.75 -6.54 0.94
CA LYS A 76 9.58 -7.69 0.60
C LYS A 76 10.87 -7.73 1.38
N SER A 77 11.60 -6.61 1.48
CA SER A 77 12.86 -6.58 2.25
C SER A 77 12.65 -6.81 3.75
N ARG A 78 11.45 -6.52 4.27
CA ARG A 78 11.03 -6.81 5.64
C ARG A 78 10.51 -8.24 5.84
N GLY A 79 10.46 -9.06 4.79
CA GLY A 79 9.96 -10.43 4.86
C GLY A 79 8.44 -10.54 5.05
N LEU A 80 7.67 -9.47 4.78
CA LEU A 80 6.21 -9.47 4.94
C LEU A 80 5.50 -10.14 3.75
N ILE A 81 6.06 -9.95 2.56
CA ILE A 81 5.53 -10.46 1.29
C ILE A 81 6.68 -11.02 0.46
N HIS A 82 6.36 -11.91 -0.48
CA HIS A 82 7.32 -12.37 -1.48
C HIS A 82 6.74 -12.27 -2.90
N GLN A 83 7.60 -12.50 -3.88
CA GLN A 83 7.27 -12.37 -5.29
C GLN A 83 7.44 -13.75 -5.97
N PRO A 84 6.39 -14.60 -6.00
CA PRO A 84 6.50 -15.94 -6.61
C PRO A 84 6.74 -15.92 -8.12
N SER A 85 6.25 -14.89 -8.82
CA SER A 85 6.44 -14.71 -10.26
C SER A 85 6.57 -13.23 -10.62
N ARG A 86 7.00 -12.91 -11.84
CA ARG A 86 7.14 -11.52 -12.29
C ARG A 86 5.83 -10.76 -12.09
N ARG A 87 5.87 -9.68 -11.30
CA ARG A 87 4.71 -8.82 -10.95
C ARG A 87 3.60 -9.49 -10.13
N VAL A 88 3.77 -10.73 -9.69
CA VAL A 88 2.83 -11.41 -8.79
C VAL A 88 3.37 -11.37 -7.37
N TRP A 89 2.52 -11.06 -6.40
CA TRP A 89 2.87 -10.86 -4.98
C TRP A 89 2.02 -11.75 -4.09
N ALA A 90 2.64 -12.31 -3.06
CA ALA A 90 1.99 -13.19 -2.09
C ALA A 90 2.46 -12.87 -0.68
N LEU A 91 1.62 -13.19 0.31
CA LEU A 91 2.00 -13.08 1.72
C LEU A 91 3.12 -14.08 2.05
N GLN A 92 4.07 -13.67 2.91
CA GLN A 92 5.06 -14.61 3.43
C GLN A 92 4.40 -15.63 4.36
N ALA A 93 4.75 -16.92 4.25
CA ALA A 93 4.10 -17.98 5.05
C ALA A 93 4.17 -17.73 6.58
N GLU A 94 5.22 -17.07 7.05
CA GLU A 94 5.47 -16.81 8.48
C GLU A 94 4.58 -15.69 9.06
N THR A 95 4.11 -14.74 8.24
CA THR A 95 3.26 -13.64 8.71
C THR A 95 1.82 -14.06 8.99
N ARG A 96 1.36 -15.20 8.46
CA ARG A 96 -0.01 -15.71 8.68
C ARG A 96 -0.29 -16.15 10.12
N SER A 97 0.73 -16.25 10.97
CA SER A 97 0.64 -16.71 12.36
C SER A 97 0.45 -15.59 13.40
N HIS A 98 0.35 -14.32 12.99
CA HIS A 98 0.22 -13.18 13.90
C HIS A 98 -1.16 -12.51 13.88
N SER A 99 -2.25 -13.29 13.85
CA SER A 99 -3.59 -12.78 14.11
C SER A 99 -3.91 -12.83 15.62
N ASN A 100 -3.33 -11.90 16.40
CA ASN A 100 -3.91 -11.45 17.67
C ASN A 100 -3.12 -10.25 18.24
N LEU A 101 -3.54 -9.03 17.87
CA LEU A 101 -3.39 -7.83 18.71
C LEU A 101 -4.39 -6.78 18.23
N SER A 102 -5.66 -7.01 18.57
CA SER A 102 -6.61 -5.92 18.83
C SER A 102 -6.68 -5.76 20.35
N VAL A 103 -6.17 -4.64 20.85
CA VAL A 103 -6.53 -4.08 22.16
C VAL A 103 -6.59 -2.57 21.95
N HIS A 104 -7.76 -2.11 21.51
CA HIS A 104 -8.71 -1.28 22.26
C HIS A 104 -8.27 0.18 22.44
N ASP A 105 -9.09 1.06 21.85
CA ASP A 105 -9.40 2.40 22.34
C ASP A 105 -9.35 2.48 23.87
N GLU A 106 -8.66 3.49 24.40
CA GLU A 106 -9.18 4.19 25.57
C GLU A 106 -8.81 5.68 25.50
N LYS A 107 -9.77 6.45 24.99
CA LYS A 107 -9.95 7.85 25.40
C LYS A 107 -10.13 7.87 26.92
N ILE A 108 -9.27 8.58 27.63
CA ILE A 108 -9.62 9.13 28.94
C ILE A 108 -9.37 10.64 28.89
N SER A 109 -10.48 11.38 28.74
CA SER A 109 -10.59 12.73 29.27
C SER A 109 -10.58 12.67 30.80
N LYS A 110 -9.77 13.52 31.43
CA LYS A 110 -10.15 14.32 32.59
C LYS A 110 -9.22 15.53 32.68
#